data_AF-A0A6G0XFI5-F1
#
_entry.id   AF-A0A6G0XFI5-F1
#
_cell.length_a   1.000
_cell.length_b   1.000
_cell.length_c   1.000
_cell.angle_alpha   90.00
_cell.angle_beta   90.00
_cell.angle_gamma   90.00
#
_symmetry.space_group_name_H-M   'P 1'
#
loop_
_entity.id
_entity.type
_entity.pdbx_description
1 polymer ?
#
loop_
_entity_poly.entity_id
_entity_poly.type
_entity_poly.pdbx_seq_one_letter_code
_entity_poly.pdbx_strand_id
1 'polypeptide(L)'
;MAEYHPSYSIDDEENYLAAFKRDGFVVIENILSDEECALSCGEIWDYLERDGKVKRDNPLTWGNENWPREVCRNGGFVGRFPFWKRMKKLDQTSLNKQPQSWRNRENPLVYKAFSRILSEEKLWVSIDRYGVMRPARVAHKTNDEEPDERDDWKTKAEWLHWDLSPFHFGTSAAGFLPNENLSVDQVHKSYGSLRLQGLITLRDCPVESGGFHCVPGFTDERFFKWANEHRDTYGTLPEIASRNFIEVPHDDEMRKEIKQVPMKAGSLLIWNSQLPHGNFPNDGYDFRMVQYLKMIPVKDREFLPAMKLEKFDKSEWFPAEYSPSALGKMLFGMEDWPSSGQEENESKKQRES
;
A
#
# COMPACT_ATOMS: atom_id res chain seq x y z
N MET A 1 12.75 -14.74 -20.39
CA MET A 1 12.55 -13.39 -19.82
C MET A 1 11.34 -13.48 -18.92
N ALA A 2 11.39 -12.93 -17.70
CA ALA A 2 10.22 -12.94 -16.83
C ALA A 2 9.06 -12.19 -17.48
N GLU A 3 7.86 -12.77 -17.43
CA GLU A 3 6.64 -12.16 -17.95
C GLU A 3 6.00 -11.32 -16.84
N TYR A 4 5.87 -10.01 -17.08
CA TYR A 4 5.25 -9.07 -16.17
C TYR A 4 3.85 -8.70 -16.66
N HIS A 5 2.97 -8.28 -15.74
CA HIS A 5 1.65 -7.79 -16.07
C HIS A 5 1.76 -6.52 -16.95
N PRO A 6 0.84 -6.30 -17.91
CA PRO A 6 0.81 -5.06 -18.68
C PRO A 6 0.83 -3.82 -17.78
N SER A 7 1.80 -2.95 -18.03
CA SER A 7 2.01 -1.68 -17.33
C SER A 7 1.87 -0.50 -18.29
N TYR A 8 1.66 0.68 -17.73
CA TYR A 8 1.53 1.93 -18.48
C TYR A 8 2.61 2.92 -18.06
N SER A 9 3.04 3.77 -18.99
CA SER A 9 3.82 4.96 -18.64
C SER A 9 2.93 5.98 -17.92
N ILE A 10 3.52 6.78 -17.03
CA ILE A 10 2.84 7.92 -16.37
C ILE A 10 2.36 9.00 -17.35
N ASP A 11 2.86 8.99 -18.58
CA ASP A 11 2.44 9.90 -19.64
C ASP A 11 1.33 9.31 -20.53
N ASP A 12 1.02 8.01 -20.37
CA ASP A 12 -0.04 7.32 -21.09
C ASP A 12 -1.39 7.40 -20.32
N GLU A 13 -1.78 8.63 -19.99
CA GLU A 13 -2.90 8.94 -19.10
C GLU A 13 -4.23 8.33 -19.56
N GLU A 14 -4.54 8.46 -20.84
CA GLU A 14 -5.79 7.92 -21.39
C GLU A 14 -5.92 6.41 -21.17
N ASN A 15 -4.85 5.66 -21.47
CA ASN A 15 -4.88 4.20 -21.39
C ASN A 15 -4.85 3.70 -19.95
N TYR A 16 -4.04 4.30 -19.07
CA TYR A 16 -4.01 3.84 -17.67
C TYR A 16 -5.32 4.17 -16.94
N LEU A 17 -5.97 5.30 -17.26
CA LEU A 17 -7.29 5.63 -16.71
C LEU A 17 -8.37 4.68 -17.25
N ALA A 18 -8.32 4.34 -18.55
CA ALA A 18 -9.23 3.37 -19.15
C ALA A 18 -9.05 1.97 -18.53
N ALA A 19 -7.81 1.55 -18.30
CA ALA A 19 -7.48 0.29 -17.63
C ALA A 19 -8.00 0.26 -16.19
N PHE A 20 -7.73 1.32 -15.41
CA PHE A 20 -8.24 1.43 -14.04
C PHE A 20 -9.76 1.35 -13.98
N LYS A 21 -10.45 2.05 -14.89
CA LYS A 21 -11.92 2.02 -14.96
C LYS A 21 -12.47 0.64 -15.33
N ARG A 22 -11.78 -0.10 -16.21
CA ARG A 22 -12.19 -1.44 -16.64
C ARG A 22 -11.93 -2.49 -15.56
N ASP A 23 -10.75 -2.47 -14.97
CA ASP A 23 -10.23 -3.56 -14.16
C ASP A 23 -10.29 -3.28 -12.66
N GLY A 24 -10.53 -2.03 -12.24
CA GLY A 24 -10.48 -1.60 -10.85
C GLY A 24 -9.06 -1.47 -10.28
N PHE A 25 -8.02 -1.68 -11.10
CA PHE A 25 -6.62 -1.45 -10.75
C PHE A 25 -5.80 -1.07 -11.97
N VAL A 26 -4.59 -0.54 -11.74
CA VAL A 26 -3.63 -0.26 -12.79
C VAL A 26 -2.19 -0.34 -12.26
N VAL A 27 -1.26 -0.76 -13.12
CA VAL A 27 0.18 -0.73 -12.88
C VAL A 27 0.80 0.36 -13.74
N ILE A 28 1.52 1.30 -13.10
CA ILE A 28 2.24 2.39 -13.76
C ILE A 28 3.73 2.15 -13.52
N GLU A 29 4.50 1.95 -14.60
CA GLU A 29 5.92 1.61 -14.52
C GLU A 29 6.83 2.86 -14.44
N ASN A 30 8.08 2.63 -14.02
CA ASN A 30 9.13 3.65 -13.97
C ASN A 30 8.76 4.88 -13.11
N ILE A 31 8.03 4.67 -12.02
CA ILE A 31 7.68 5.73 -11.05
C ILE A 31 8.85 6.05 -10.13
N LEU A 32 9.56 5.02 -9.69
CA LEU A 32 10.86 5.17 -9.02
C LEU A 32 11.99 4.73 -9.94
N SER A 33 13.11 5.41 -9.83
CA SER A 33 14.40 5.01 -10.41
C SER A 33 15.01 3.81 -9.68
N ASP A 34 15.98 3.15 -10.33
CA ASP A 34 16.75 2.05 -9.75
C ASP A 34 17.44 2.47 -8.43
N GLU A 35 17.93 3.71 -8.35
CA GLU A 35 18.56 4.25 -7.15
C GLU A 35 17.54 4.41 -6.01
N GLU A 36 16.37 4.98 -6.27
CA GLU A 36 15.30 5.11 -5.28
C GLU A 36 14.82 3.73 -4.78
N CYS A 37 14.70 2.75 -5.68
CA CYS A 37 14.40 1.37 -5.33
C CYS A 37 15.49 0.76 -4.44
N ALA A 38 16.76 0.93 -4.80
CA ALA A 38 17.90 0.42 -4.02
C ALA A 38 17.97 1.04 -2.62
N LEU A 39 17.78 2.37 -2.50
CA LEU A 39 17.71 3.07 -1.22
C LEU A 39 16.56 2.56 -0.35
N SER A 40 15.38 2.37 -0.94
CA SER A 40 14.19 1.85 -0.22
C SER A 40 14.43 0.42 0.28
N CYS A 41 15.08 -0.42 -0.54
CA CYS A 41 15.47 -1.77 -0.15
C CYS A 41 16.56 -1.77 0.93
N GLY A 42 17.49 -0.81 0.89
CA GLY A 42 18.47 -0.55 1.94
C GLY A 42 17.80 -0.32 3.30
N GLU A 43 16.80 0.55 3.35
CA GLU A 43 16.04 0.85 4.56
C GLU A 43 15.29 -0.37 5.16
N ILE A 44 14.78 -1.25 4.29
CA ILE A 44 14.18 -2.52 4.72
C ILE A 44 15.26 -3.40 5.35
N TRP A 45 16.43 -3.53 4.71
CA TRP A 45 17.51 -4.33 5.26
C TRP A 45 18.09 -3.76 6.56
N ASP A 46 18.28 -2.44 6.66
CA ASP A 46 18.77 -1.80 7.87
C ASP A 46 17.82 -2.09 9.05
N TYR A 47 16.52 -2.15 8.79
CA TYR A 47 15.54 -2.59 9.79
C TYR A 47 15.67 -4.08 10.15
N LEU A 48 15.89 -4.96 9.16
CA LEU A 48 16.04 -6.39 9.38
C LEU A 48 17.32 -6.73 10.14
N GLU A 49 18.41 -6.02 9.85
CA GLU A 49 19.76 -6.26 10.39
C GLU A 49 20.01 -5.55 11.73
N ARG A 50 19.07 -4.71 12.20
CA ARG A 50 19.26 -3.84 13.38
C ARG A 50 19.72 -4.53 14.66
N ASP A 51 19.38 -5.82 14.84
CA ASP A 51 19.73 -6.62 16.01
C ASP A 51 20.96 -7.51 15.76
N GLY A 52 21.58 -7.43 14.57
CA GLY A 52 22.76 -8.20 14.15
C GLY A 52 22.52 -9.69 13.89
N LYS A 53 21.27 -10.17 14.04
CA LYS A 53 20.90 -11.59 13.90
C LYS A 53 20.64 -12.00 12.46
N VAL A 54 20.01 -11.13 11.69
CA VAL A 54 19.80 -11.31 10.25
C VAL A 54 20.95 -10.64 9.52
N LYS A 55 21.43 -11.28 8.45
CA LYS A 55 22.44 -10.72 7.55
C LYS A 55 21.98 -10.91 6.11
N ARG A 56 21.94 -9.83 5.33
CA ARG A 56 21.45 -9.82 3.95
C ARG A 56 22.25 -10.71 2.99
N ASP A 57 23.50 -10.98 3.33
CA ASP A 57 24.45 -11.80 2.57
C ASP A 57 24.54 -13.26 3.06
N ASN A 58 23.77 -13.63 4.09
CA ASN A 58 23.81 -14.98 4.66
C ASN A 58 22.40 -15.56 4.88
N PRO A 59 21.87 -16.32 3.91
CA PRO A 59 20.54 -16.89 3.98
C PRO A 59 20.27 -17.81 5.18
N LEU A 60 21.31 -18.41 5.75
CA LEU A 60 21.22 -19.23 6.98
C LEU A 60 20.73 -18.43 8.19
N THR A 61 20.74 -17.10 8.11
CA THR A 61 20.27 -16.20 9.17
C THR A 61 18.81 -15.78 9.03
N TRP A 62 18.11 -16.16 7.95
CA TRP A 62 16.74 -15.70 7.67
C TRP A 62 15.64 -16.53 8.37
N GLY A 63 16.06 -17.51 9.18
CA GLY A 63 15.23 -18.36 10.03
C GLY A 63 14.28 -17.59 10.95
N ASN A 64 13.15 -18.23 11.30
CA ASN A 64 12.11 -17.66 12.16
C ASN A 64 12.63 -17.25 13.56
N GLU A 65 13.70 -17.89 14.01
CA GLU A 65 14.41 -17.64 15.27
C GLU A 65 15.21 -16.32 15.26
N ASN A 66 15.67 -15.90 14.08
CA ASN A 66 16.45 -14.68 13.87
C ASN A 66 15.62 -13.53 13.29
N TRP A 67 14.55 -13.84 12.56
CA TRP A 67 13.69 -12.85 11.92
C TRP A 67 13.04 -11.90 12.94
N PRO A 68 13.04 -10.57 12.71
CA PRO A 68 12.48 -9.63 13.67
C PRO A 68 11.00 -9.89 13.97
N ARG A 69 10.63 -9.91 15.25
CA ARG A 69 9.28 -10.30 15.71
C ARG A 69 8.18 -9.33 15.28
N GLU A 70 8.56 -8.09 15.01
CA GLU A 70 7.68 -7.02 14.55
C GLU A 70 7.39 -7.11 13.05
N VAL A 71 8.09 -7.98 12.30
CA VAL A 71 7.72 -8.29 10.91
C VAL A 71 6.68 -9.38 10.92
N CYS A 72 5.52 -9.13 10.29
CA CYS A 72 4.48 -10.14 10.17
C CYS A 72 4.99 -11.31 9.31
N ARG A 73 5.19 -12.49 9.92
CA ARG A 73 5.83 -13.64 9.26
C ARG A 73 5.15 -14.06 7.95
N ASN A 74 3.82 -14.00 7.88
CA ASN A 74 3.03 -14.52 6.75
C ASN A 74 2.42 -13.41 5.88
N GLY A 75 2.51 -12.14 6.32
CA GLY A 75 2.02 -10.97 5.59
C GLY A 75 3.13 -9.99 5.17
N GLY A 76 4.36 -10.24 5.62
CA GLY A 76 5.56 -9.47 5.29
C GLY A 76 5.62 -8.04 5.83
N PHE A 77 4.60 -7.55 6.52
CA PHE A 77 4.59 -6.15 6.94
C PHE A 77 5.68 -5.82 7.97
N VAL A 78 6.49 -4.81 7.66
CA VAL A 78 7.60 -4.35 8.48
C VAL A 78 7.12 -3.46 9.61
N GLY A 79 7.48 -3.80 10.84
CA GLY A 79 7.17 -3.00 12.02
C GLY A 79 5.72 -3.11 12.48
N ARG A 80 5.42 -2.44 13.59
CA ARG A 80 4.07 -2.42 14.15
C ARG A 80 3.16 -1.52 13.30
N PHE A 81 1.95 -2.01 13.01
CA PHE A 81 0.95 -1.27 12.22
C PHE A 81 0.67 0.12 12.85
N PRO A 82 0.83 1.23 12.11
CA PRO A 82 0.49 2.57 12.57
C PRO A 82 -1.02 2.80 12.52
N PHE A 83 -1.75 2.00 13.29
CA PHE A 83 -3.19 2.18 13.49
C PHE A 83 -3.32 3.28 14.52
N TRP A 84 -4.12 4.31 14.29
CA TRP A 84 -4.14 5.50 15.15
C TRP A 84 -4.30 5.20 16.66
N LYS A 85 -5.08 4.18 17.06
CA LYS A 85 -5.18 3.76 18.48
C LYS A 85 -3.88 3.18 19.04
N ARG A 86 -3.05 2.58 18.17
CA ARG A 86 -1.70 2.09 18.46
C ARG A 86 -0.64 3.18 18.25
N MET A 87 -0.88 4.20 17.41
CA MET A 87 0.00 5.37 17.28
C MET A 87 0.12 6.15 18.59
N LYS A 88 -0.91 6.12 19.47
CA LYS A 88 -0.83 6.66 20.84
C LYS A 88 0.20 5.94 21.75
N LYS A 89 0.69 4.77 21.34
CA LYS A 89 1.65 3.91 22.07
C LYS A 89 2.79 3.41 21.17
N LEU A 90 2.97 3.98 19.98
CA LEU A 90 4.10 3.61 19.14
C LEU A 90 5.34 4.23 19.77
N ASP A 91 6.19 3.38 20.34
CA ASP A 91 7.60 3.73 20.36
C ASP A 91 8.05 3.93 18.90
N GLN A 92 8.88 4.96 18.71
CA GLN A 92 9.45 5.45 17.46
C GLN A 92 10.17 4.32 16.70
N THR A 93 9.45 3.53 15.91
CA THR A 93 9.96 2.17 15.65
C THR A 93 10.79 2.02 14.39
N SER A 94 10.72 2.90 13.37
CA SER A 94 11.65 2.87 12.22
C SER A 94 11.58 4.08 11.28
N LEU A 95 10.43 4.76 11.19
CA LEU A 95 10.18 5.76 10.13
C LEU A 95 11.15 6.96 10.17
N ASN A 96 11.63 7.33 11.35
CA ASN A 96 12.67 8.36 11.53
C ASN A 96 14.08 7.90 11.14
N LYS A 97 14.22 6.65 10.67
CA LYS A 97 15.44 6.09 10.07
C LYS A 97 15.21 5.72 8.59
N GLN A 98 14.13 6.21 7.98
CA GLN A 98 13.69 5.82 6.64
C GLN A 98 13.44 7.06 5.75
N PRO A 99 14.47 7.86 5.43
CA PRO A 99 14.32 9.07 4.60
C PRO A 99 13.74 8.82 3.20
N GLN A 100 14.14 7.74 2.53
CA GLN A 100 13.63 7.37 1.22
C GLN A 100 12.15 6.99 1.30
N SER A 101 11.70 6.33 2.36
CA SER A 101 10.27 6.07 2.58
C SER A 101 9.46 7.36 2.51
N TRP A 102 9.94 8.44 3.11
CA TRP A 102 9.28 9.74 3.07
C TRP A 102 9.34 10.38 1.68
N ARG A 103 10.50 10.36 1.01
CA ARG A 103 10.66 10.87 -0.37
C ARG A 103 9.71 10.18 -1.35
N ASN A 104 9.55 8.86 -1.25
CA ASN A 104 8.63 8.10 -2.10
C ASN A 104 7.16 8.54 -1.92
N ARG A 105 6.75 8.98 -0.71
CA ARG A 105 5.38 9.45 -0.45
C ARG A 105 5.09 10.82 -1.06
N GLU A 106 6.12 11.63 -1.27
CA GLU A 106 6.03 12.94 -1.91
C GLU A 106 6.56 12.94 -3.35
N ASN A 107 6.84 11.77 -3.93
CA ASN A 107 7.31 11.66 -5.31
C ASN A 107 6.25 12.25 -6.27
N PRO A 108 6.61 13.21 -7.14
CA PRO A 108 5.66 13.88 -8.03
C PRO A 108 4.92 12.94 -8.99
N LEU A 109 5.53 11.84 -9.43
CA LEU A 109 4.91 10.88 -10.33
C LEU A 109 3.88 10.01 -9.59
N VAL A 110 4.17 9.64 -8.34
CA VAL A 110 3.19 8.99 -7.45
C VAL A 110 1.98 9.91 -7.25
N TYR A 111 2.22 11.18 -6.92
CA TYR A 111 1.16 12.18 -6.76
C TYR A 111 0.34 12.37 -8.05
N LYS A 112 0.99 12.49 -9.21
CA LYS A 112 0.34 12.61 -10.52
C LYS A 112 -0.58 11.42 -10.77
N ALA A 113 -0.11 10.19 -10.55
CA ALA A 113 -0.93 8.99 -10.76
C ALA A 113 -2.21 8.99 -9.90
N PHE A 114 -2.08 9.23 -8.59
CA PHE A 114 -3.24 9.26 -7.68
C PHE A 114 -4.21 10.40 -7.99
N SER A 115 -3.70 11.61 -8.24
CA SER A 115 -4.54 12.78 -8.53
C SER A 115 -5.35 12.61 -9.81
N ARG A 116 -4.77 12.01 -10.84
CA ARG A 116 -5.48 11.70 -12.10
C ARG A 116 -6.57 10.66 -11.89
N ILE A 117 -6.28 9.55 -11.22
CA ILE A 117 -7.28 8.50 -10.96
C ILE A 117 -8.42 9.02 -10.07
N LEU A 118 -8.11 9.83 -9.06
CA LEU A 118 -9.12 10.44 -8.19
C LEU A 118 -9.87 11.61 -8.85
N SER A 119 -9.35 12.15 -9.95
CA SER A 119 -9.78 13.44 -10.52
C SER A 119 -9.82 14.54 -9.45
N GLU A 120 -8.78 14.61 -8.63
CA GLU A 120 -8.65 15.52 -7.49
C GLU A 120 -7.18 15.87 -7.25
N GLU A 121 -6.88 17.16 -7.13
CA GLU A 121 -5.51 17.63 -6.90
C GLU A 121 -5.17 17.72 -5.42
N LYS A 122 -6.17 18.04 -4.58
CA LYS A 122 -5.95 18.26 -3.15
C LYS A 122 -5.98 16.95 -2.41
N LEU A 123 -4.81 16.38 -2.18
CA LEU A 123 -4.64 15.06 -1.59
C LEU A 123 -3.87 15.10 -0.27
N TRP A 124 -4.16 14.14 0.60
CA TRP A 124 -3.26 13.74 1.66
C TRP A 124 -2.70 12.35 1.36
N VAL A 125 -1.46 12.10 1.78
CA VAL A 125 -0.80 10.79 1.65
C VAL A 125 -0.76 10.05 2.99
N SER A 126 -1.01 8.75 2.97
CA SER A 126 -0.97 7.92 4.17
C SER A 126 0.46 7.64 4.62
N ILE A 127 0.63 7.47 5.92
CA ILE A 127 1.84 6.90 6.51
C ILE A 127 1.61 5.40 6.76
N ASP A 128 2.00 4.58 5.79
CA ASP A 128 1.98 3.11 5.91
C ASP A 128 3.40 2.52 5.96
N ARG A 129 3.53 1.20 5.85
CA ARG A 129 4.76 0.45 6.11
C ARG A 129 5.41 -0.05 4.82
N TYR A 130 6.65 -0.51 4.95
CA TYR A 130 7.22 -1.45 4.01
C TYR A 130 6.61 -2.85 4.18
N GLY A 131 6.59 -3.62 3.09
CA GLY A 131 6.34 -5.05 3.08
C GLY A 131 7.58 -5.79 2.58
N VAL A 132 7.96 -6.86 3.28
CA VAL A 132 9.05 -7.76 2.92
C VAL A 132 8.60 -9.21 3.09
N MET A 133 8.59 -9.98 2.01
CA MET A 133 8.37 -11.42 2.05
C MET A 133 9.67 -12.13 1.76
N ARG A 134 10.00 -13.12 2.60
CA ARG A 134 11.16 -14.00 2.39
C ARG A 134 10.96 -14.87 1.16
N PRO A 135 12.05 -15.29 0.50
CA PRO A 135 11.97 -16.28 -0.57
C PRO A 135 11.59 -17.65 -0.03
N ALA A 136 10.75 -18.38 -0.75
CA ALA A 136 10.37 -19.75 -0.41
C ALA A 136 11.50 -20.75 -0.66
N ARG A 137 12.52 -20.38 -1.43
CA ARG A 137 13.68 -21.23 -1.68
C ARG A 137 14.95 -20.50 -1.30
N VAL A 138 15.82 -21.21 -0.60
CA VAL A 138 17.13 -20.70 -0.23
C VAL A 138 18.20 -21.57 -0.89
N ALA A 139 19.05 -20.95 -1.70
CA ALA A 139 20.18 -21.65 -2.31
C ALA A 139 21.22 -22.04 -1.25
N HIS A 140 21.74 -23.26 -1.35
CA HIS A 140 22.88 -23.71 -0.55
C HIS A 140 24.16 -23.01 -1.02
N LYS A 141 25.17 -22.90 -0.15
CA LYS A 141 26.49 -22.36 -0.54
C LYS A 141 27.24 -23.26 -1.53
N THR A 142 26.82 -24.50 -1.69
CA THR A 142 27.41 -25.52 -2.55
C THR A 142 26.44 -25.89 -3.66
N ASN A 143 26.89 -25.83 -4.91
CA ASN A 143 26.06 -25.98 -6.12
C ASN A 143 25.42 -27.37 -6.32
N ASP A 144 25.66 -28.33 -5.42
CA ASP A 144 25.25 -29.74 -5.57
C ASP A 144 24.13 -30.18 -4.60
N GLU A 145 23.58 -29.28 -3.78
CA GLU A 145 22.47 -29.58 -2.87
C GLU A 145 21.14 -28.99 -3.40
N GLU A 146 20.06 -29.76 -3.31
CA GLU A 146 18.69 -29.29 -3.56
C GLU A 146 18.38 -28.08 -2.65
N PRO A 147 17.64 -27.07 -3.13
CA PRO A 147 17.33 -25.88 -2.35
C PRO A 147 16.53 -26.20 -1.07
N ASP A 148 16.79 -25.46 0.02
CA ASP A 148 15.97 -25.53 1.23
C ASP A 148 14.61 -24.87 0.94
N GLU A 149 13.56 -25.68 0.88
CA GLU A 149 12.18 -25.24 0.65
C GLU A 149 11.52 -24.78 1.96
N ARG A 150 11.05 -23.54 1.99
CA ARG A 150 10.49 -22.84 3.16
C ARG A 150 9.02 -22.57 2.96
N ASP A 151 8.23 -23.64 2.91
CA ASP A 151 6.77 -23.57 2.85
C ASP A 151 6.18 -22.77 4.02
N ASP A 152 6.84 -22.78 5.19
CA ASP A 152 6.45 -22.02 6.37
C ASP A 152 6.61 -20.50 6.21
N TRP A 153 7.28 -20.04 5.14
CA TRP A 153 7.47 -18.61 4.83
C TRP A 153 6.54 -18.09 3.74
N LYS A 154 5.83 -18.99 3.04
CA LYS A 154 4.89 -18.63 1.98
C LYS A 154 3.68 -17.90 2.56
N THR A 155 3.07 -17.02 1.75
CA THR A 155 1.74 -16.49 2.08
C THR A 155 0.70 -17.60 1.98
N LYS A 156 -0.49 -17.39 2.56
CA LYS A 156 -1.61 -18.32 2.38
C LYS A 156 -2.00 -18.38 0.89
N ALA A 157 -2.16 -19.59 0.36
CA ALA A 157 -2.45 -19.84 -1.07
C ALA A 157 -3.68 -19.08 -1.59
N GLU A 158 -4.71 -18.90 -0.75
CA GLU A 158 -6.01 -18.37 -1.17
C GLU A 158 -6.41 -17.10 -0.41
N TRP A 159 -5.44 -16.24 -0.09
CA TRP A 159 -5.70 -15.02 0.65
C TRP A 159 -6.36 -13.96 -0.25
N LEU A 160 -7.69 -14.03 -0.39
CA LEU A 160 -8.53 -13.07 -1.11
C LEU A 160 -9.48 -12.39 -0.14
N HIS A 161 -9.45 -11.06 -0.09
CA HIS A 161 -10.19 -10.27 0.89
C HIS A 161 -10.48 -8.85 0.41
N TRP A 162 -11.34 -8.17 1.14
CA TRP A 162 -11.48 -6.72 1.14
C TRP A 162 -10.97 -6.11 2.44
N ASP A 163 -10.26 -5.00 2.31
CA ASP A 163 -9.94 -4.07 3.40
C ASP A 163 -11.06 -3.05 3.67
N LEU A 164 -12.00 -2.96 2.74
CA LEU A 164 -13.25 -2.21 2.83
C LEU A 164 -14.39 -3.21 3.02
N SER A 165 -15.09 -3.17 4.15
CA SER A 165 -16.22 -4.08 4.37
C SER A 165 -17.33 -3.84 3.35
N PRO A 166 -17.75 -4.84 2.56
CA PRO A 166 -18.91 -4.71 1.67
C PRO A 166 -20.24 -4.47 2.40
N PHE A 167 -20.32 -4.78 3.70
CA PHE A 167 -21.58 -4.76 4.44
C PHE A 167 -21.83 -3.46 5.20
N HIS A 168 -20.78 -2.83 5.71
CA HIS A 168 -20.87 -1.59 6.50
C HIS A 168 -19.87 -0.51 6.06
N PHE A 169 -19.04 -0.79 5.06
CA PHE A 169 -18.06 0.13 4.47
C PHE A 169 -16.95 0.60 5.41
N GLY A 170 -16.80 0.03 6.60
CA GLY A 170 -15.64 0.29 7.45
C GLY A 170 -14.34 -0.17 6.80
N THR A 171 -13.29 0.64 6.90
CA THR A 171 -11.97 0.36 6.27
C THR A 171 -10.88 0.01 7.30
N SER A 172 -9.91 -0.80 6.89
CA SER A 172 -8.66 -1.03 7.63
C SER A 172 -7.67 0.13 7.36
N ALA A 173 -7.85 1.26 8.03
CA ALA A 173 -7.00 2.43 7.76
C ALA A 173 -5.63 2.39 8.46
N ALA A 174 -4.56 2.49 7.67
CA ALA A 174 -3.20 2.82 8.12
C ALA A 174 -2.90 4.31 7.89
N GLY A 175 -2.17 4.94 8.83
CA GLY A 175 -1.56 6.25 8.60
C GLY A 175 -2.47 7.48 8.73
N PHE A 176 -3.76 7.28 8.97
CA PHE A 176 -4.73 8.35 9.23
C PHE A 176 -5.57 8.04 10.47
N LEU A 177 -5.98 9.07 11.22
CA LEU A 177 -6.96 8.90 12.29
C LEU A 177 -8.39 9.07 11.74
N PRO A 178 -9.35 8.24 12.16
CA PRO A 178 -10.76 8.53 11.98
C PRO A 178 -11.08 9.89 12.59
N ASN A 179 -11.93 10.64 11.90
CA ASN A 179 -12.46 11.89 12.40
C ASN A 179 -13.52 11.58 13.46
N GLU A 180 -13.11 11.63 14.73
CA GLU A 180 -13.98 11.36 15.88
C GLU A 180 -15.17 12.33 15.99
N ASN A 181 -15.16 13.44 15.24
CA ASN A 181 -16.27 14.40 15.20
C ASN A 181 -17.40 14.02 14.24
N LEU A 182 -17.23 12.97 13.42
CA LEU A 182 -18.30 12.48 12.55
C LEU A 182 -19.14 11.42 13.26
N SER A 183 -20.46 11.51 13.11
CA SER A 183 -21.36 10.41 13.48
C SER A 183 -21.18 9.21 12.55
N VAL A 184 -21.55 8.02 13.02
CA VAL A 184 -21.53 6.78 12.22
C VAL A 184 -22.30 6.94 10.91
N ASP A 185 -23.43 7.66 10.91
CA ASP A 185 -24.21 7.91 9.70
C ASP A 185 -23.52 8.87 8.72
N GLN A 186 -22.81 9.89 9.23
CA GLN A 186 -22.03 10.82 8.41
C GLN A 186 -20.81 10.14 7.80
N VAL A 187 -20.17 9.28 8.60
CA VAL A 187 -19.14 8.32 8.19
C VAL A 187 -19.73 7.52 7.03
N HIS A 188 -20.74 6.65 7.24
CA HIS A 188 -21.34 5.80 6.21
C HIS A 188 -21.74 6.52 4.91
N LYS A 189 -22.36 7.71 5.00
CA LYS A 189 -22.74 8.51 3.81
C LYS A 189 -21.55 8.93 2.94
N SER A 190 -20.36 9.04 3.54
CA SER A 190 -19.14 9.47 2.85
C SER A 190 -18.39 8.32 2.16
N TYR A 191 -18.68 7.05 2.47
CA TYR A 191 -17.95 5.88 1.91
C TYR A 191 -18.45 5.43 0.54
N GLY A 192 -19.48 6.08 -0.01
CA GLY A 192 -19.86 5.89 -1.42
C GLY A 192 -18.89 6.52 -2.42
N SER A 193 -17.79 7.11 -1.97
CA SER A 193 -16.77 7.74 -2.82
C SER A 193 -15.66 6.75 -3.21
N LEU A 194 -15.00 7.01 -4.35
CA LEU A 194 -13.86 6.23 -4.80
C LEU A 194 -12.73 6.29 -3.76
N ARG A 195 -12.33 5.12 -3.26
CA ARG A 195 -11.22 4.96 -2.31
C ARG A 195 -10.14 4.13 -2.95
N LEU A 196 -8.91 4.62 -2.88
CA LEU A 196 -7.77 3.96 -3.48
C LEU A 196 -6.85 3.37 -2.43
N GLN A 197 -6.21 2.29 -2.81
CA GLN A 197 -5.05 1.74 -2.15
C GLN A 197 -3.90 1.69 -3.15
N GLY A 198 -2.69 1.57 -2.63
CA GLY A 198 -1.52 1.46 -3.49
C GLY A 198 -0.32 0.83 -2.82
N LEU A 199 0.59 0.38 -3.69
CA LEU A 199 1.93 -0.02 -3.30
C LEU A 199 2.91 0.29 -4.42
N ILE A 200 4.15 0.57 -4.03
CA ILE A 200 5.29 0.64 -4.95
C ILE A 200 6.07 -0.66 -4.82
N THR A 201 6.37 -1.29 -5.95
CA THR A 201 7.23 -2.47 -6.04
C THR A 201 8.70 -2.02 -6.00
N LEU A 202 9.49 -2.47 -5.02
CA LEU A 202 10.87 -1.99 -4.79
C LEU A 202 11.94 -2.91 -5.37
N ARG A 203 11.57 -4.15 -5.70
CA ARG A 203 12.36 -5.12 -6.45
C ARG A 203 11.48 -5.81 -7.46
N ASP A 204 12.06 -6.34 -8.53
CA ASP A 204 11.33 -7.18 -9.47
C ASP A 204 10.55 -8.26 -8.72
N CYS A 205 9.27 -8.35 -9.04
CA CYS A 205 8.31 -9.24 -8.45
C CYS A 205 7.70 -10.08 -9.57
N PRO A 206 8.48 -10.98 -10.20
CA PRO A 206 7.94 -11.95 -11.15
C PRO A 206 7.02 -12.93 -10.40
N VAL A 207 6.33 -13.80 -11.15
CA VAL A 207 5.36 -14.75 -10.56
C VAL A 207 6.00 -15.58 -9.45
N GLU A 208 7.26 -15.95 -9.61
CA GLU A 208 7.97 -16.80 -8.65
C GLU A 208 8.20 -16.12 -7.29
N SER A 209 8.20 -14.77 -7.24
CA SER A 209 8.30 -14.01 -6.01
C SER A 209 6.96 -13.83 -5.28
N GLY A 210 5.89 -14.44 -5.78
CA GLY A 210 4.53 -14.25 -5.25
C GLY A 210 4.08 -12.80 -5.43
N GLY A 211 3.07 -12.39 -4.66
CA GLY A 211 2.70 -10.98 -4.56
C GLY A 211 1.26 -10.71 -4.94
N PHE A 212 0.98 -9.54 -5.51
CA PHE A 212 -0.39 -9.06 -5.63
C PHE A 212 -1.21 -9.90 -6.60
N HIS A 213 -2.42 -10.28 -6.16
CA HIS A 213 -3.48 -10.81 -7.02
C HIS A 213 -4.81 -10.15 -6.69
N CYS A 214 -5.73 -10.15 -7.64
CA CYS A 214 -7.06 -9.59 -7.46
C CYS A 214 -8.07 -10.27 -8.40
N VAL A 215 -9.35 -9.90 -8.28
CA VAL A 215 -10.39 -10.23 -9.27
C VAL A 215 -10.68 -8.98 -10.10
N PRO A 216 -10.13 -8.85 -11.33
CA PRO A 216 -10.31 -7.65 -12.15
C PRO A 216 -11.79 -7.34 -12.42
N GLY A 217 -12.13 -6.05 -12.41
CA GLY A 217 -13.48 -5.55 -12.70
C GLY A 217 -14.49 -5.83 -11.58
N PHE A 218 -14.05 -6.32 -10.42
CA PHE A 218 -14.91 -6.47 -9.25
C PHE A 218 -15.02 -5.15 -8.48
N THR A 219 -15.63 -4.16 -9.11
CA THR A 219 -15.94 -2.86 -8.53
C THR A 219 -17.39 -2.48 -8.84
N ASP A 220 -17.85 -1.37 -8.26
CA ASP A 220 -19.12 -0.72 -8.56
C ASP A 220 -20.31 -1.69 -8.45
N GLU A 221 -21.09 -1.86 -9.52
CA GLU A 221 -22.29 -2.71 -9.54
C GLU A 221 -22.00 -4.14 -9.07
N ARG A 222 -20.87 -4.72 -9.49
CA ARG A 222 -20.50 -6.09 -9.13
C ARG A 222 -20.24 -6.23 -7.63
N PHE A 223 -19.56 -5.25 -7.04
CA PHE A 223 -19.31 -5.18 -5.61
C PHE A 223 -20.62 -5.04 -4.81
N PHE A 224 -21.49 -4.10 -5.19
CA PHE A 224 -22.75 -3.88 -4.46
C PHE A 224 -23.73 -5.03 -4.62
N LYS A 225 -23.79 -5.66 -5.80
CA LYS A 225 -24.61 -6.85 -6.04
C LYS A 225 -24.18 -8.00 -5.12
N TRP A 226 -22.90 -8.31 -5.10
CA TRP A 226 -22.37 -9.36 -4.22
C TRP A 226 -22.66 -9.05 -2.75
N ALA A 227 -22.41 -7.81 -2.32
CA ALA A 227 -22.67 -7.38 -0.94
C ALA A 227 -24.14 -7.53 -0.55
N ASN A 228 -25.07 -7.26 -1.48
CA ASN A 228 -26.50 -7.41 -1.23
C ASN A 228 -26.94 -8.88 -1.16
N GLU A 229 -26.47 -9.71 -2.09
CA GLU A 229 -26.78 -11.15 -2.12
C GLU A 229 -26.29 -11.90 -0.88
N HIS A 230 -25.20 -11.44 -0.27
CA HIS A 230 -24.57 -12.07 0.89
C HIS A 230 -24.89 -11.38 2.22
N ARG A 231 -25.67 -10.28 2.21
CA ARG A 231 -25.91 -9.43 3.38
C ARG A 231 -26.51 -10.20 4.55
N ASP A 232 -27.56 -10.96 4.28
CA ASP A 232 -28.37 -11.61 5.31
C ASP A 232 -27.85 -13.02 5.69
N THR A 233 -26.84 -13.52 4.98
CA THR A 233 -26.22 -14.83 5.20
C THR A 233 -24.79 -14.69 5.72
N TYR A 234 -23.82 -14.47 4.84
CA TYR A 234 -22.42 -14.33 5.21
C TYR A 234 -22.16 -13.06 6.04
N GLY A 235 -22.82 -11.96 5.67
CA GLY A 235 -22.69 -10.67 6.35
C GLY A 235 -23.21 -10.64 7.80
N THR A 236 -24.13 -11.53 8.17
CA THR A 236 -24.70 -11.60 9.53
C THR A 236 -23.90 -12.47 10.49
N LEU A 237 -22.91 -13.22 10.00
CA LEU A 237 -22.05 -14.02 10.86
C LEU A 237 -21.35 -13.12 11.89
N PRO A 238 -21.34 -13.47 13.20
CA PRO A 238 -20.77 -12.61 14.25
C PRO A 238 -19.31 -12.19 13.99
N GLU A 239 -18.53 -13.09 13.41
CA GLU A 239 -17.15 -12.89 13.01
C GLU A 239 -16.98 -12.00 11.76
N ILE A 240 -18.05 -11.69 11.02
CA ILE A 240 -18.04 -10.85 9.81
C ILE A 240 -18.66 -9.48 10.09
N ALA A 241 -19.82 -9.45 10.74
CA ALA A 241 -20.66 -8.26 10.89
C ALA A 241 -19.92 -7.03 11.48
N SER A 242 -18.91 -7.26 12.32
CA SER A 242 -18.13 -6.21 12.99
C SER A 242 -16.74 -5.96 12.41
N ARG A 243 -16.30 -6.73 11.40
CA ARG A 243 -14.95 -6.62 10.84
C ARG A 243 -14.91 -5.67 9.66
N ASN A 244 -13.86 -4.85 9.60
CA ASN A 244 -13.56 -4.03 8.42
C ASN A 244 -12.88 -4.86 7.32
N PHE A 245 -12.09 -5.84 7.73
CA PHE A 245 -11.41 -6.79 6.87
C PHE A 245 -12.30 -8.02 6.67
N ILE A 246 -12.71 -8.29 5.43
CA ILE A 246 -13.62 -9.38 5.07
C ILE A 246 -12.92 -10.33 4.09
N GLU A 247 -12.74 -11.59 4.48
CA GLU A 247 -12.23 -12.62 3.56
C GLU A 247 -13.36 -13.05 2.63
N VAL A 248 -13.04 -13.32 1.37
CA VAL A 248 -14.01 -13.90 0.44
C VAL A 248 -14.29 -15.35 0.88
N PRO A 249 -15.53 -15.87 0.87
CA PRO A 249 -15.79 -17.28 1.15
C PRO A 249 -14.96 -18.21 0.25
N HIS A 250 -14.44 -19.34 0.78
CA HIS A 250 -13.54 -20.24 0.03
C HIS A 250 -14.19 -20.89 -1.20
N ASP A 251 -15.51 -21.07 -1.15
CA ASP A 251 -16.34 -21.66 -2.20
C ASP A 251 -16.95 -20.61 -3.15
N ASP A 252 -16.61 -19.32 -2.98
CA ASP A 252 -17.12 -18.26 -3.85
C ASP A 252 -16.56 -18.38 -5.28
N GLU A 253 -17.46 -18.34 -6.26
CA GLU A 253 -17.15 -18.48 -7.68
C GLU A 253 -16.19 -17.40 -8.21
N MET A 254 -16.17 -16.20 -7.61
CA MET A 254 -15.27 -15.12 -8.05
C MET A 254 -13.79 -15.51 -7.95
N ARG A 255 -13.46 -16.50 -7.11
CA ARG A 255 -12.09 -16.99 -6.95
C ARG A 255 -11.53 -17.61 -8.24
N LYS A 256 -12.39 -18.10 -9.14
CA LYS A 256 -11.99 -18.64 -10.45
C LYS A 256 -11.46 -17.56 -11.41
N GLU A 257 -11.71 -16.30 -11.11
CA GLU A 257 -11.33 -15.14 -11.92
C GLU A 257 -10.07 -14.44 -11.41
N ILE A 258 -9.45 -14.93 -10.34
CA ILE A 258 -8.23 -14.34 -9.76
C ILE A 258 -7.13 -14.22 -10.83
N LYS A 259 -6.50 -13.05 -10.87
CA LYS A 259 -5.34 -12.76 -11.70
C LYS A 259 -4.16 -12.33 -10.84
N GLN A 260 -3.02 -12.96 -11.09
CA GLN A 260 -1.72 -12.57 -10.54
C GLN A 260 -1.20 -11.35 -11.31
N VAL A 261 -0.54 -10.43 -10.60
CA VAL A 261 -0.03 -9.18 -11.16
C VAL A 261 1.48 -9.09 -10.88
N PRO A 262 2.32 -9.82 -11.64
CA PRO A 262 3.77 -9.67 -11.54
C PRO A 262 4.20 -8.27 -12.02
N MET A 263 5.14 -7.64 -11.32
CA MET A 263 5.52 -6.24 -11.53
C MET A 263 7.04 -6.05 -11.49
N LYS A 264 7.55 -5.10 -12.27
CA LYS A 264 8.95 -4.68 -12.21
C LYS A 264 9.22 -3.76 -11.02
N ALA A 265 10.47 -3.70 -10.57
CA ALA A 265 10.94 -2.67 -9.65
C ALA A 265 10.56 -1.25 -10.15
N GLY A 266 10.26 -0.36 -9.22
CA GLY A 266 9.87 1.02 -9.50
C GLY A 266 8.45 1.20 -10.01
N SER A 267 7.66 0.12 -10.14
CA SER A 267 6.27 0.21 -10.57
C SER A 267 5.33 0.56 -9.41
N LEU A 268 4.37 1.43 -9.67
CA LEU A 268 3.27 1.79 -8.76
C LEU A 268 2.01 1.01 -9.16
N LEU A 269 1.47 0.25 -8.22
CA LEU A 269 0.14 -0.35 -8.32
C LEU A 269 -0.86 0.51 -7.57
N ILE A 270 -1.97 0.85 -8.21
CA ILE A 270 -3.12 1.53 -7.59
C ILE A 270 -4.36 0.69 -7.85
N TRP A 271 -5.17 0.43 -6.82
CA TRP A 271 -6.44 -0.29 -6.95
C TRP A 271 -7.57 0.38 -6.18
N ASN A 272 -8.79 0.17 -6.66
CA ASN A 272 -10.02 0.55 -5.98
C ASN A 272 -10.18 -0.33 -4.73
N SER A 273 -10.54 0.26 -3.59
CA SER A 273 -10.72 -0.46 -2.33
C SER A 273 -11.87 -1.47 -2.36
N GLN A 274 -12.78 -1.38 -3.33
CA GLN A 274 -13.81 -2.38 -3.61
C GLN A 274 -13.27 -3.66 -4.29
N LEU A 275 -12.04 -3.63 -4.80
CA LEU A 275 -11.44 -4.77 -5.48
C LEU A 275 -10.99 -5.82 -4.46
N PRO A 276 -11.51 -7.06 -4.50
CA PRO A 276 -11.01 -8.14 -3.68
C PRO A 276 -9.60 -8.51 -4.16
N HIS A 277 -8.67 -8.59 -3.22
CA HIS A 277 -7.26 -8.75 -3.49
C HIS A 277 -6.55 -9.53 -2.38
N GLY A 278 -5.26 -9.74 -2.57
CA GLY A 278 -4.36 -10.20 -1.51
C GLY A 278 -3.00 -10.58 -2.06
N ASN A 279 -2.35 -11.60 -1.48
CA ASN A 279 -1.08 -12.07 -2.01
C ASN A 279 -1.05 -13.58 -2.29
N PHE A 280 -0.70 -13.94 -3.52
CA PHE A 280 -0.43 -15.33 -3.90
C PHE A 280 0.98 -15.74 -3.43
N PRO A 281 1.19 -17.03 -3.10
CA PRO A 281 2.43 -17.52 -2.52
C PRO A 281 3.59 -17.47 -3.51
N ASN A 282 4.80 -17.29 -2.97
CA ASN A 282 6.04 -17.34 -3.73
C ASN A 282 6.62 -18.77 -3.77
N ASP A 283 7.41 -19.07 -4.79
CA ASP A 283 8.12 -20.33 -4.99
C ASP A 283 9.58 -20.14 -5.48
N GLY A 284 10.06 -18.89 -5.44
CA GLY A 284 11.37 -18.47 -5.92
C GLY A 284 12.41 -18.19 -4.84
N TYR A 285 13.55 -17.68 -5.28
CA TYR A 285 14.75 -17.39 -4.49
C TYR A 285 14.87 -15.94 -4.04
N ASP A 286 13.94 -15.09 -4.48
CA ASP A 286 13.98 -13.66 -4.30
C ASP A 286 13.04 -13.15 -3.21
N PHE A 287 13.52 -12.16 -2.46
CA PHE A 287 12.66 -11.34 -1.62
C PHE A 287 11.69 -10.51 -2.46
N ARG A 288 10.43 -10.48 -2.03
CA ARG A 288 9.48 -9.46 -2.46
C ARG A 288 9.53 -8.28 -1.50
N MET A 289 9.82 -7.09 -2.02
CA MET A 289 9.88 -5.85 -1.25
C MET A 289 8.97 -4.79 -1.86
N VAL A 290 8.10 -4.20 -1.04
CA VAL A 290 7.14 -3.17 -1.47
C VAL A 290 7.03 -2.05 -0.43
N GLN A 291 6.58 -0.88 -0.86
CA GLN A 291 6.13 0.18 0.03
C GLN A 291 4.64 0.42 -0.14
N TYR A 292 3.87 0.32 0.95
CA TYR A 292 2.46 0.68 0.92
C TYR A 292 2.28 2.18 1.07
N LEU A 293 1.37 2.75 0.28
CA LEU A 293 0.90 4.12 0.41
C LEU A 293 -0.43 4.28 -0.31
N LYS A 294 -1.23 5.22 0.15
CA LYS A 294 -2.43 5.65 -0.56
C LYS A 294 -2.61 7.15 -0.42
N MET A 295 -3.31 7.74 -1.37
CA MET A 295 -3.72 9.14 -1.29
C MET A 295 -5.23 9.25 -1.18
N ILE A 296 -5.67 10.22 -0.39
CA ILE A 296 -7.08 10.46 -0.09
C ILE A 296 -7.37 11.95 -0.36
N PRO A 297 -8.48 12.29 -1.02
CA PRO A 297 -8.92 13.68 -1.15
C PRO A 297 -9.00 14.40 0.20
N VAL A 298 -8.53 15.64 0.27
CA VAL A 298 -8.64 16.50 1.47
C VAL A 298 -10.10 16.75 1.88
N LYS A 299 -11.02 16.66 0.91
CA LYS A 299 -12.47 16.75 1.14
C LYS A 299 -13.06 15.49 1.79
N ASP A 300 -12.32 14.38 1.81
CA ASP A 300 -12.72 13.20 2.58
C ASP A 300 -12.70 13.55 4.06
N ARG A 301 -13.85 13.37 4.70
CA ARG A 301 -14.04 13.77 6.09
C ARG A 301 -13.75 12.66 7.07
N GLU A 302 -13.65 11.41 6.59
CA GLU A 302 -13.42 10.24 7.44
C GLU A 302 -12.05 10.27 8.08
N PHE A 303 -11.04 10.75 7.36
CA PHE A 303 -9.65 10.67 7.77
C PHE A 303 -9.00 12.04 7.91
N LEU A 304 -8.14 12.18 8.91
CA LEU A 304 -7.23 13.32 9.04
C LEU A 304 -5.77 12.84 9.02
N PRO A 305 -4.85 13.62 8.43
CA PRO A 305 -3.41 13.36 8.44
C PRO A 305 -2.89 13.28 9.87
N ALA A 306 -2.03 12.28 10.13
CA ALA A 306 -1.40 12.12 11.43
C ALA A 306 -0.60 13.38 11.86
N MET A 307 -0.11 14.17 10.89
CA MET A 307 0.63 15.40 11.16
C MET A 307 -0.22 16.52 11.79
N LYS A 308 -1.56 16.42 11.71
CA LYS A 308 -2.47 17.38 12.37
C LYS A 308 -2.72 17.04 13.84
N LEU A 309 -2.13 15.96 14.36
CA LEU A 309 -2.19 15.63 15.77
C LEU A 309 -1.31 16.60 16.57
N GLU A 310 -1.82 17.13 17.68
CA GLU A 310 -1.05 18.00 18.60
C GLU A 310 0.24 17.35 19.11
N LYS A 311 0.28 16.00 19.13
CA LYS A 311 1.43 15.20 19.57
C LYS A 311 2.45 14.91 18.47
N PHE A 312 2.28 15.46 17.26
CA PHE A 312 3.23 15.24 16.19
C PHE A 312 4.47 16.11 16.40
N ASP A 313 5.54 15.52 16.94
CA ASP A 313 6.86 16.14 17.00
C ASP A 313 7.67 15.75 15.75
N LYS A 314 8.01 16.74 14.91
CA LYS A 314 8.79 16.53 13.69
C LYS A 314 10.10 15.81 13.95
N SER A 315 10.76 16.08 15.07
CA SER A 315 12.04 15.47 15.43
C SER A 315 11.93 13.97 15.74
N GLU A 316 10.73 13.50 16.07
CA GLU A 316 10.48 12.07 16.34
C GLU A 316 10.12 11.27 15.09
N TRP A 317 9.66 11.94 14.02
CA TRP A 317 9.11 11.29 12.83
C TRP A 317 9.97 11.46 11.58
N PHE A 318 10.58 12.62 11.39
CA PHE A 318 11.45 12.89 10.25
C PHE A 318 12.91 12.56 10.58
N PRO A 319 13.59 11.77 9.73
CA PRO A 319 15.04 11.62 9.79
C PRO A 319 15.73 12.98 9.67
N ALA A 320 16.91 13.13 10.29
CA ALA A 320 17.66 14.39 10.29
C ALA A 320 18.06 14.85 8.87
N GLU A 321 18.29 13.89 7.98
CA GLU A 321 18.65 14.05 6.57
C GLU A 321 17.46 14.27 5.63
N TYR A 322 16.24 14.33 6.17
CA TYR A 322 15.02 14.51 5.41
C TYR A 322 14.30 15.80 5.81
N SER A 323 13.79 16.50 4.80
CA SER A 323 12.89 17.64 4.97
C SER A 323 11.84 17.59 3.87
N PRO A 324 10.53 17.68 4.21
CA PRO A 324 9.48 17.65 3.20
C PRO A 324 9.66 18.75 2.16
N SER A 325 9.48 18.40 0.89
CA SER A 325 9.34 19.35 -0.20
C SER A 325 8.07 20.20 -0.04
N ALA A 326 7.89 21.22 -0.87
CA ALA A 326 6.65 22.00 -0.91
C ALA A 326 5.42 21.10 -1.13
N LEU A 327 5.51 20.14 -2.07
CA LEU A 327 4.47 19.15 -2.30
C LEU A 327 4.26 18.26 -1.07
N GLY A 328 5.35 17.77 -0.47
CA GLY A 328 5.30 16.93 0.72
C GLY A 328 4.58 17.60 1.88
N LYS A 329 4.86 18.87 2.17
CA LYS A 329 4.18 19.59 3.26
C LYS A 329 2.66 19.62 3.08
N MET A 330 2.17 19.78 1.85
CA MET A 330 0.74 19.71 1.55
C MET A 330 0.20 18.27 1.67
N LEU A 331 0.90 17.28 1.10
CA LEU A 331 0.52 15.87 1.14
C LEU A 331 0.48 15.32 2.57
N PHE A 332 1.41 15.73 3.43
CA PHE A 332 1.42 15.34 4.85
C PHE A 332 0.43 16.18 5.68
N GLY A 333 -0.22 17.19 5.11
CA GLY A 333 -1.17 18.05 5.82
C GLY A 333 -0.52 18.99 6.84
N MET A 334 0.76 19.33 6.62
CA MET A 334 1.51 20.31 7.41
C MET A 334 1.25 21.74 6.93
N GLU A 335 0.96 21.91 5.64
CA GLU A 335 0.51 23.15 5.02
C GLU A 335 -0.83 22.88 4.31
N ASP A 336 -1.68 23.90 4.22
CA ASP A 336 -2.95 23.79 3.50
C ASP A 336 -2.73 23.90 1.99
N TRP A 337 -3.53 23.19 1.21
CA TRP A 337 -3.53 23.31 -0.24
C TRP A 337 -4.03 24.69 -0.67
N PRO A 338 -3.41 25.33 -1.68
CA PRO A 338 -3.83 26.62 -2.19
C PRO A 338 -5.33 26.66 -2.51
N SER A 339 -5.97 27.79 -2.21
CA SER A 339 -7.33 28.02 -2.66
C SER A 339 -7.35 28.16 -4.19
N SER A 340 -8.35 27.58 -4.85
CA SER A 340 -8.46 27.53 -6.33
C SER A 340 -8.53 28.91 -7.02
N GLY A 341 -8.51 30.01 -6.26
CA GLY A 341 -8.49 31.39 -6.76
C GLY A 341 -7.15 32.12 -6.64
N GLN A 342 -6.08 31.49 -6.14
CA GLN A 342 -4.77 32.15 -6.03
C GLN A 342 -3.87 32.00 -7.27
N GLU A 343 -4.02 30.91 -8.04
CA GLU A 343 -3.23 30.69 -9.27
C GLU A 343 -3.60 31.65 -10.42
N GLU A 344 -4.86 32.13 -10.48
CA GLU A 344 -5.26 33.17 -11.44
C GLU A 344 -4.60 34.53 -11.20
N ASN A 345 -4.16 34.81 -9.96
CA ASN A 345 -3.54 36.10 -9.63
C ASN A 345 -2.03 36.11 -9.87
N GLU A 346 -1.34 34.98 -9.73
CA GLU A 346 0.09 34.89 -10.06
C GLU A 346 0.34 34.83 -11.57
N SER A 347 -0.53 34.14 -12.31
CA SER A 347 -0.50 34.12 -13.78
C SER A 347 -0.90 35.46 -14.42
N LYS A 348 -1.72 36.29 -13.75
CA LYS A 348 -1.96 37.69 -14.16
C LYS A 348 -0.78 38.60 -13.83
N LYS A 349 -0.16 38.47 -12.66
CA LYS A 349 1.02 39.28 -12.28
C LYS A 349 2.24 39.05 -13.17
N GLN A 350 2.45 37.82 -13.66
CA GLN A 350 3.52 37.53 -14.62
C GLN A 350 3.22 37.96 -16.07
N ARG A 351 1.96 38.27 -16.40
CA ARG A 351 1.58 38.82 -17.71
C ARG A 351 1.57 40.35 -17.73
N GLU A 352 1.66 40.98 -16.57
CA GLU A 352 1.69 42.44 -16.37
C GLU A 352 3.06 42.98 -15.94
N SER A 353 4.09 42.11 -15.87
CA SER A 353 5.51 42.43 -15.69
C SER A 353 6.29 42.11 -16.96
#